data_AF-A0A1L7I8E2-F1
#
_entry.id   AF-A0A1L7I8E2-F1
#
_cell.length_a   1.000
_cell.length_b   1.000
_cell.length_c   1.000
_cell.angle_alpha   90.00
_cell.angle_beta   90.00
_cell.angle_gamma   90.00
#
_symmetry.space_group_name_H-M   'P 1'
#
loop_
_entity.id
_entity.type
_entity.pdbx_description
1 polymer ?
#
loop_
_entity_poly.entity_id
_entity_poly.type
_entity_poly.pdbx_seq_one_letter_code
_entity_poly.pdbx_strand_id
1 'polypeptide(L)'
;MAQYKKRGYKPSSKKERENTVEEHSTTAEVFNTLDEGASKTETWVADNQKYIYIIVGVAIVAVLGYLGYNRFVHAPKQAEAANEMAQAEDYMAAALRATGTESDSLYNLALNGGEGKFGFLDIIDNYGGTDAANLAHYNAGFAYLRTGKYQEAIEQLEDFKSDDEIFAPLAAGGIGDAFTQLGQPEDALGYYEKAAEMRSNTFTTPRFLLKAAITAIELGDNDTAEEYLNRIEEEYPDSPEANKVPIYLGMASAKN
;
A
#
# COMPACT_ATOMS: atom_id res chain seq x y z
N MET A 1 -26.95 16.56 78.98
CA MET A 1 -27.38 17.94 78.66
C MET A 1 -27.33 18.09 77.15
N ALA A 2 -28.49 18.25 76.50
CA ALA A 2 -28.60 18.27 75.03
C ALA A 2 -28.21 19.66 74.47
N GLN A 3 -27.28 19.71 73.51
CA GLN A 3 -26.95 20.93 72.78
C GLN A 3 -28.04 21.24 71.74
N TYR A 4 -28.66 22.41 71.89
CA TYR A 4 -29.77 22.88 71.05
C TYR A 4 -29.25 23.29 69.66
N LYS A 5 -29.64 22.56 68.61
CA LYS A 5 -29.50 23.00 67.20
C LYS A 5 -30.34 24.26 67.00
N LYS A 6 -29.69 25.41 66.75
CA LYS A 6 -30.38 26.65 66.35
C LYS A 6 -31.03 26.45 64.97
N ARG A 7 -32.36 26.50 64.97
CA ARG A 7 -33.24 26.43 63.81
C ARG A 7 -33.13 27.73 62.99
N GLY A 8 -32.88 27.60 61.69
CA GLY A 8 -33.28 28.54 60.64
C GLY A 8 -32.59 29.90 60.65
N TYR A 9 -31.36 29.97 60.14
CA TYR A 9 -30.85 31.24 59.59
C TYR A 9 -31.67 31.59 58.35
N LYS A 10 -32.34 32.75 58.35
CA LYS A 10 -33.14 33.25 57.23
C LYS A 10 -32.46 34.51 56.70
N PRO A 11 -32.00 34.55 55.43
CA PRO A 11 -31.21 35.68 54.95
C PRO A 11 -32.03 36.97 55.00
N SER A 12 -31.46 37.99 55.62
CA SER A 12 -32.19 39.16 56.10
C SER A 12 -32.33 40.24 55.02
N SER A 13 -31.37 40.33 54.10
CA SER A 13 -31.39 41.27 52.99
C SER A 13 -31.73 40.59 51.64
N LYS A 14 -32.28 41.37 50.71
CA LYS A 14 -32.61 40.90 49.35
C LYS A 14 -31.36 40.34 48.64
N LYS A 15 -30.22 41.03 48.79
CA LYS A 15 -28.92 40.64 48.25
C LYS A 15 -28.40 39.33 48.84
N GLU A 16 -28.66 39.10 50.12
CA GLU A 16 -28.24 37.87 50.82
C GLU A 16 -29.09 36.66 50.41
N ARG A 17 -30.38 36.85 50.07
CA ARG A 17 -31.25 35.80 49.52
C ARG A 17 -30.88 35.45 48.08
N GLU A 18 -30.60 36.46 47.24
CA GLU A 18 -30.15 36.26 45.85
C GLU A 18 -28.82 35.49 45.80
N ASN A 19 -27.83 35.89 46.62
CA ASN A 19 -26.55 35.18 46.72
C ASN A 19 -26.71 33.71 47.16
N THR A 20 -27.53 33.39 48.18
CA THR A 20 -27.74 31.99 48.59
C THR A 20 -28.50 31.14 47.56
N VAL A 21 -29.27 31.76 46.66
CA VAL A 21 -29.99 31.05 45.60
C VAL A 21 -29.05 30.78 44.41
N GLU A 22 -28.15 31.70 44.10
CA GLU A 22 -27.06 31.46 43.13
C GLU A 22 -26.09 30.37 43.63
N GLU A 23 -25.73 30.39 44.92
CA GLU A 23 -24.77 29.45 45.55
C GLU A 23 -25.30 28.00 45.66
N HIS A 24 -26.62 27.78 45.58
CA HIS A 24 -27.25 26.45 45.67
C HIS A 24 -28.07 26.05 44.42
N SER A 25 -28.05 26.85 43.35
CA SER A 25 -28.74 26.54 42.10
C SER A 25 -27.84 25.72 41.19
N THR A 26 -28.21 24.46 40.94
CA THR A 26 -27.48 23.55 40.03
C THR A 26 -27.38 24.13 38.62
N THR A 27 -28.38 24.91 38.19
CA THR A 27 -28.34 25.64 36.92
C THR A 27 -27.29 26.75 36.94
N ALA A 28 -27.18 27.51 38.04
CA ALA A 28 -26.18 28.57 38.17
C ALA A 28 -24.75 28.00 38.23
N GLU A 29 -24.55 26.85 38.89
CA GLU A 29 -23.27 26.13 38.91
C GLU A 29 -22.87 25.65 37.50
N VAL A 30 -23.81 25.12 36.72
CA VAL A 30 -23.58 24.74 35.31
C VAL A 30 -23.22 25.96 34.45
N PHE A 31 -23.92 27.09 34.60
CA PHE A 31 -23.57 28.31 33.85
C PHE A 31 -22.21 28.88 34.28
N ASN A 32 -21.90 28.92 35.57
CA ASN A 32 -20.62 29.40 36.08
C ASN A 32 -19.45 28.50 35.64
N THR A 33 -19.63 27.18 35.62
CA THR A 33 -18.58 26.24 35.14
C THR A 33 -18.36 26.33 33.64
N LEU A 34 -19.41 26.58 32.85
CA LEU A 34 -19.30 26.86 31.42
C LEU A 34 -18.60 28.20 31.16
N ASP A 35 -18.96 29.25 31.90
CA ASP A 35 -18.37 30.59 31.78
C ASP A 35 -16.90 30.60 32.23
N GLU A 36 -16.57 29.90 33.32
CA GLU A 36 -15.20 29.75 33.81
C GLU A 36 -14.34 28.91 32.84
N GLY A 37 -14.90 27.86 32.23
CA GLY A 37 -14.23 27.06 31.20
C GLY A 37 -13.97 27.85 29.91
N ALA A 38 -14.95 28.64 29.47
CA ALA A 38 -14.80 29.55 28.33
C ALA A 38 -13.73 30.62 28.62
N SER A 39 -13.79 31.28 29.79
CA SER A 39 -12.82 32.29 30.22
C SER A 39 -11.38 31.75 30.33
N LYS A 40 -11.21 30.52 30.83
CA LYS A 40 -9.89 29.83 30.87
C LYS A 40 -9.34 29.54 29.47
N THR A 41 -10.20 29.21 28.51
CA THR A 41 -9.80 28.97 27.12
C THR A 41 -9.44 30.28 26.42
N GLU A 42 -10.23 31.33 26.64
CA GLU A 42 -9.97 32.67 26.08
C GLU A 42 -8.68 33.28 26.61
N THR A 43 -8.44 33.21 27.92
CA THR A 43 -7.20 33.70 28.55
C THR A 43 -5.98 32.92 28.07
N TRP A 44 -6.07 31.60 27.96
CA TRP A 44 -4.98 30.78 27.42
C TRP A 44 -4.68 31.11 25.95
N VAL A 45 -5.71 31.29 25.11
CA VAL A 45 -5.52 31.68 23.70
C VAL A 45 -4.88 33.06 23.62
N ALA A 46 -5.32 34.02 24.46
CA ALA A 46 -4.74 35.35 24.51
C ALA A 46 -3.25 35.32 24.94
N ASP A 47 -2.92 34.53 25.95
CA ASP A 47 -1.54 34.36 26.45
C ASP A 47 -0.62 33.69 25.42
N ASN A 48 -1.16 32.79 24.60
CA ASN A 48 -0.40 32.02 23.61
C ASN A 48 -0.58 32.54 22.16
N GLN A 49 -1.28 33.65 21.96
CA GLN A 49 -1.71 34.14 20.65
C GLN A 49 -0.54 34.30 19.66
N LYS A 50 0.60 34.81 20.14
CA LYS A 50 1.83 34.97 19.32
C LYS A 50 2.34 33.62 18.81
N TYR A 51 2.36 32.58 19.65
CA TYR A 51 2.81 31.25 19.25
C TYR A 51 1.82 30.60 18.30
N ILE A 52 0.51 30.78 18.52
CA ILE A 52 -0.54 30.30 17.62
C ILE A 52 -0.34 30.91 16.23
N TYR A 53 -0.12 32.22 16.11
CA TYR A 53 0.15 32.85 14.81
C TYR A 53 1.42 32.33 14.14
N ILE A 54 2.49 32.06 14.89
CA ILE A 54 3.71 31.48 14.35
C ILE A 54 3.44 30.07 13.83
N ILE A 55 2.79 29.21 14.61
CA ILE A 55 2.48 27.83 14.23
C ILE A 55 1.57 27.80 13.00
N VAL A 56 0.51 28.61 12.99
CA VAL A 56 -0.41 28.72 11.84
C VAL A 56 0.34 29.26 10.62
N GLY A 57 1.18 30.28 10.78
CA GLY A 57 2.00 30.81 9.69
C GLY A 57 2.94 29.76 9.10
N VAL A 58 3.64 28.99 9.94
CA VAL A 58 4.51 27.89 9.51
C VAL A 58 3.71 26.80 8.80
N ALA A 59 2.55 26.41 9.34
CA ALA A 59 1.68 25.43 8.72
C ALA A 59 1.20 25.88 7.32
N ILE A 60 0.80 27.15 7.18
CA ILE A 60 0.40 27.71 5.87
C ILE A 60 1.57 27.67 4.90
N VAL A 61 2.77 28.11 5.31
CA VAL A 61 3.96 28.09 4.44
C VAL A 61 4.32 26.66 4.04
N ALA A 62 4.25 25.69 4.96
CA ALA A 62 4.49 24.29 4.66
C ALA A 62 3.48 23.72 3.65
N VAL A 63 2.18 23.99 3.84
CA VAL A 63 1.13 23.56 2.92
C VAL A 63 1.29 24.20 1.55
N LEU A 64 1.52 25.52 1.48
CA LEU A 64 1.74 26.22 0.21
C LEU A 64 3.02 25.75 -0.49
N GLY A 65 4.08 25.48 0.27
CA GLY A 65 5.32 24.91 -0.25
C GLY A 65 5.08 23.54 -0.87
N TYR A 66 4.36 22.65 -0.17
CA TYR A 66 3.98 21.33 -0.68
C TYR A 66 3.10 21.42 -1.93
N LEU A 67 2.06 22.25 -1.92
CA LEU A 67 1.17 22.43 -3.07
C LEU A 67 1.92 23.03 -4.26
N GLY A 68 2.81 24.00 -4.03
CA GLY A 68 3.66 24.60 -5.04
C GLY A 68 4.61 23.58 -5.67
N TYR A 69 5.34 22.82 -4.85
CA TYR A 69 6.20 21.73 -5.32
C TYR A 69 5.40 20.69 -6.12
N ASN A 70 4.26 20.25 -5.60
CA ASN A 70 3.45 19.25 -6.27
C ASN A 70 2.94 19.76 -7.62
N ARG A 71 2.48 21.01 -7.71
CA ARG A 71 1.87 21.57 -8.93
C ARG A 71 2.88 21.94 -10.02
N PHE A 72 4.05 22.46 -9.63
CA PHE A 72 5.03 23.05 -10.55
C PHE A 72 6.28 22.22 -10.78
N VAL A 73 6.53 21.19 -9.95
CA VAL A 73 7.70 20.30 -10.09
C VAL A 73 7.27 18.86 -10.27
N HIS A 74 6.53 18.31 -9.30
CA HIS A 74 6.20 16.88 -9.30
C HIS A 74 5.21 16.50 -10.40
N ALA A 75 4.07 17.20 -10.51
CA ALA A 75 3.06 16.95 -11.54
C ALA A 75 3.58 17.06 -12.99
N PRO A 76 4.36 18.08 -13.39
CA PRO A 76 4.92 18.11 -14.74
C PRO A 76 5.95 16.99 -14.96
N LYS A 77 6.80 16.69 -13.97
CA LYS A 77 7.75 15.56 -14.04
C LYS A 77 7.03 14.23 -14.25
N GLN A 78 5.93 14.00 -13.53
CA GLN A 78 5.07 12.82 -13.68
C GLN A 78 4.48 12.72 -15.10
N ALA A 79 3.93 13.82 -15.63
CA ALA A 79 3.35 13.84 -16.96
C ALA A 79 4.40 13.62 -18.07
N GLU A 80 5.58 14.21 -17.92
CA GLU A 80 6.69 14.02 -18.85
C GLU A 80 7.19 12.58 -18.82
N ALA A 81 7.40 11.99 -17.64
CA ALA A 81 7.80 10.61 -17.48
C ALA A 81 6.82 9.64 -18.16
N ALA A 82 5.51 9.84 -17.95
CA ALA A 82 4.48 9.03 -18.58
C ALA A 82 4.48 9.17 -20.12
N ASN A 83 4.75 10.36 -20.64
CA ASN A 83 4.81 10.60 -22.07
C ASN A 83 6.07 9.97 -22.70
N GLU A 84 7.23 10.09 -22.06
CA GLU A 84 8.48 9.49 -22.57
C GLU A 84 8.45 7.95 -22.49
N MET A 85 7.74 7.37 -21.53
CA MET A 85 7.58 5.91 -21.39
C MET A 85 6.70 5.28 -22.49
N ALA A 86 5.89 6.08 -23.19
CA ALA A 86 4.87 5.56 -24.11
C ALA A 86 5.42 4.61 -25.19
N GLN A 87 6.60 4.89 -25.75
CA GLN A 87 7.17 4.01 -26.77
C GLN A 87 7.69 2.68 -26.19
N ALA A 88 8.24 2.71 -24.98
CA ALA A 88 8.65 1.49 -24.29
C ALA A 88 7.45 0.55 -24.07
N GLU A 89 6.29 1.11 -23.73
CA GLU A 89 5.02 0.38 -23.62
C GLU A 89 4.56 -0.20 -24.97
N ASP A 90 4.71 0.55 -26.07
CA ASP A 90 4.40 0.05 -27.41
C ASP A 90 5.30 -1.15 -27.78
N TYR A 91 6.60 -1.07 -27.51
CA TYR A 91 7.54 -2.18 -27.70
C TYR A 91 7.20 -3.38 -26.82
N MET A 92 6.86 -3.17 -25.55
CA MET A 92 6.41 -4.21 -24.62
C MET A 92 5.15 -4.91 -25.14
N ALA A 93 4.15 -4.14 -25.58
CA ALA A 93 2.91 -4.66 -26.14
C ALA A 93 3.15 -5.44 -27.44
N ALA A 94 4.11 -4.99 -28.28
CA ALA A 94 4.52 -5.73 -29.48
C ALA A 94 5.24 -7.03 -29.10
N ALA A 95 6.16 -6.99 -28.13
CA ALA A 95 6.90 -8.16 -27.65
C ALA A 95 5.98 -9.28 -27.16
N LEU A 96 4.91 -8.92 -26.45
CA LEU A 96 3.87 -9.84 -25.95
C LEU A 96 3.10 -10.57 -27.06
N ARG A 97 3.02 -9.99 -28.26
CA ARG A 97 2.33 -10.57 -29.43
C ARG A 97 3.28 -11.32 -30.37
N ALA A 98 4.57 -11.00 -30.31
CA ALA A 98 5.62 -11.64 -31.09
C ALA A 98 6.07 -12.97 -30.48
N THR A 99 6.89 -13.73 -31.20
CA THR A 99 7.47 -15.00 -30.73
C THR A 99 8.94 -15.12 -31.11
N GLY A 100 9.68 -15.95 -30.36
CA GLY A 100 11.10 -16.19 -30.62
C GLY A 100 11.95 -14.92 -30.59
N THR A 101 12.95 -14.85 -31.47
CA THR A 101 13.95 -13.77 -31.50
C THR A 101 13.38 -12.38 -31.74
N GLU A 102 12.23 -12.28 -32.42
CA GLU A 102 11.55 -10.99 -32.60
C GLU A 102 11.01 -10.46 -31.27
N SER A 103 10.41 -11.35 -30.46
CA SER A 103 9.92 -11.01 -29.11
C SER A 103 11.08 -10.53 -28.22
N ASP A 104 12.20 -11.26 -28.23
CA ASP A 104 13.40 -10.88 -27.45
C ASP A 104 13.96 -9.52 -27.88
N SER A 105 13.99 -9.24 -29.18
CA SER A 105 14.43 -7.93 -29.69
C SER A 105 13.51 -6.80 -29.23
N LEU A 106 12.19 -7.02 -29.24
CA LEU A 106 11.21 -6.02 -28.80
C LEU A 106 11.29 -5.79 -27.28
N TYR A 107 11.51 -6.82 -26.46
CA TYR A 107 11.78 -6.61 -25.03
C TYR A 107 13.06 -5.80 -24.79
N ASN A 108 14.12 -6.04 -25.57
CA ASN A 108 15.34 -5.24 -25.46
C ASN A 108 15.11 -3.77 -25.87
N LEU A 109 14.27 -3.51 -26.89
CA LEU A 109 13.87 -2.14 -27.25
C LEU A 109 13.00 -1.50 -26.17
N ALA A 110 12.09 -2.26 -25.55
CA ALA A 110 11.30 -1.76 -24.43
C ALA A 110 12.17 -1.39 -23.22
N LEU A 111 13.21 -2.17 -22.93
CA LEU A 111 14.15 -1.92 -21.84
C LEU A 111 15.05 -0.71 -22.10
N ASN A 112 15.71 -0.67 -23.27
CA ASN A 112 16.81 0.26 -23.56
C ASN A 112 16.41 1.44 -24.46
N GLY A 113 15.18 1.46 -24.96
CA GLY A 113 14.70 2.46 -25.90
C GLY A 113 15.10 2.16 -27.34
N GLY A 114 14.59 3.00 -28.24
CA GLY A 114 14.79 2.89 -29.67
C GLY A 114 14.50 4.23 -30.36
N GLU A 115 15.12 4.45 -31.53
CA GLU A 115 14.78 5.61 -32.39
C GLU A 115 14.87 6.99 -31.70
N GLY A 116 15.78 7.13 -30.72
CA GLY A 116 15.98 8.36 -29.96
C GLY A 116 14.96 8.60 -28.83
N LYS A 117 14.22 7.57 -28.45
CA LYS A 117 13.27 7.56 -27.33
C LYS A 117 13.74 6.65 -26.20
N PHE A 118 13.23 6.92 -25.01
CA PHE A 118 13.57 6.21 -23.78
C PHE A 118 12.96 4.81 -23.71
N GLY A 119 13.74 3.90 -23.14
CA GLY A 119 13.24 2.62 -22.62
C GLY A 119 12.88 2.71 -21.15
N PHE A 120 12.37 1.62 -20.58
CA PHE A 120 12.02 1.58 -19.15
C PHE A 120 13.21 1.91 -18.24
N LEU A 121 14.43 1.50 -18.59
CA LEU A 121 15.63 1.80 -17.79
C LEU A 121 15.93 3.31 -17.76
N ASP A 122 15.77 3.99 -18.90
CA ASP A 122 15.93 5.45 -18.95
C ASP A 122 14.85 6.16 -18.12
N ILE A 123 13.62 5.64 -18.08
CA ILE A 123 12.54 6.21 -17.27
C ILE A 123 12.84 6.06 -15.78
N ILE A 124 13.35 4.90 -15.35
CA ILE A 124 13.79 4.64 -13.98
C ILE A 124 14.87 5.65 -13.57
N ASP A 125 15.93 5.77 -14.38
CA ASP A 125 17.10 6.58 -14.06
C ASP A 125 16.80 8.08 -14.07
N ASN A 126 16.05 8.56 -15.07
CA ASN A 126 15.82 10.00 -15.26
C ASN A 126 14.58 10.51 -14.50
N TYR A 127 13.57 9.67 -14.28
CA TYR A 127 12.30 10.06 -13.69
C TYR A 127 12.01 9.39 -12.34
N GLY A 128 13.06 8.96 -11.62
CA GLY A 128 12.95 8.42 -10.27
C GLY A 128 12.02 9.23 -9.34
N GLY A 129 11.20 8.50 -8.56
CA GLY A 129 10.17 9.06 -7.68
C GLY A 129 8.85 9.39 -8.38
N THR A 130 8.71 9.10 -9.68
CA THR A 130 7.43 9.19 -10.39
C THR A 130 6.70 7.85 -10.43
N ASP A 131 5.39 7.89 -10.69
CA ASP A 131 4.55 6.69 -10.80
C ASP A 131 4.94 5.91 -12.07
N ALA A 132 5.32 6.64 -13.13
CA ALA A 132 5.85 6.07 -14.36
C ALA A 132 7.19 5.34 -14.13
N ALA A 133 8.12 5.92 -13.37
CA ALA A 133 9.37 5.22 -13.01
C ALA A 133 9.12 3.98 -12.15
N ASN A 134 8.17 4.04 -11.22
CA ASN A 134 7.75 2.87 -10.47
C ASN A 134 7.16 1.79 -11.40
N LEU A 135 6.24 2.14 -12.30
CA LEU A 135 5.69 1.18 -13.28
C LEU A 135 6.78 0.62 -14.22
N ALA A 136 7.76 1.45 -14.60
CA ALA A 136 8.88 1.04 -15.41
C ALA A 136 9.73 -0.06 -14.73
N HIS A 137 9.89 -0.05 -13.40
CA HIS A 137 10.51 -1.15 -12.66
C HIS A 137 9.76 -2.48 -12.86
N TYR A 138 8.43 -2.48 -12.73
CA TYR A 138 7.61 -3.68 -12.98
C TYR A 138 7.79 -4.20 -14.41
N ASN A 139 7.67 -3.31 -15.40
CA ASN A 139 7.79 -3.67 -16.80
C ASN A 139 9.20 -4.12 -17.19
N ALA A 140 10.24 -3.48 -16.66
CA ALA A 140 11.63 -3.90 -16.85
C ALA A 140 11.87 -5.28 -16.26
N GLY A 141 11.41 -5.51 -15.03
CA GLY A 141 11.47 -6.82 -14.38
C GLY A 141 10.78 -7.92 -15.18
N PHE A 142 9.58 -7.63 -15.71
CA PHE A 142 8.88 -8.55 -16.60
C PHE A 142 9.64 -8.79 -17.91
N ALA A 143 10.18 -7.77 -18.56
CA ALA A 143 10.99 -7.93 -19.78
C ALA A 143 12.25 -8.78 -19.52
N TYR A 144 12.90 -8.58 -18.38
CA TYR A 144 14.05 -9.37 -17.96
C TYR A 144 13.69 -10.84 -17.71
N LEU A 145 12.56 -11.13 -17.05
CA LEU A 145 12.03 -12.49 -16.92
C LEU A 145 11.86 -13.16 -18.28
N ARG A 146 11.24 -12.45 -19.22
CA ARG A 146 10.94 -12.99 -20.56
C ARG A 146 12.18 -13.22 -21.41
N THR A 147 13.26 -12.49 -21.14
CA THR A 147 14.54 -12.58 -21.86
C THR A 147 15.60 -13.42 -21.14
N GLY A 148 15.23 -14.10 -20.04
CA GLY A 148 16.12 -15.01 -19.32
C GLY A 148 17.14 -14.34 -18.40
N LYS A 149 16.98 -13.04 -18.15
CA LYS A 149 17.86 -12.24 -17.27
C LYS A 149 17.28 -12.21 -15.86
N TYR A 150 17.30 -13.38 -15.20
CA TYR A 150 16.52 -13.59 -13.97
C TYR A 150 17.02 -12.77 -12.78
N GLN A 151 18.33 -12.51 -12.68
CA GLN A 151 18.86 -11.70 -11.58
C GLN A 151 18.41 -10.24 -11.71
N GLU A 152 18.53 -9.67 -12.91
CA GLU A 152 18.07 -8.32 -13.22
C GLU A 152 16.54 -8.21 -13.06
N ALA A 153 15.81 -9.28 -13.37
CA ALA A 153 14.37 -9.32 -13.13
C ALA A 153 14.02 -9.18 -11.65
N ILE A 154 14.73 -9.90 -10.76
CA ILE A 154 14.52 -9.83 -9.32
C ILE A 154 14.78 -8.40 -8.84
N GLU A 155 15.93 -7.82 -9.21
CA GLU A 155 16.30 -6.45 -8.83
C GLU A 155 15.21 -5.44 -9.19
N GLN A 156 14.72 -5.49 -10.43
CA GLN A 156 13.69 -4.56 -10.89
C GLN A 156 12.32 -4.80 -10.23
N LEU A 157 11.90 -6.05 -10.06
CA LEU A 157 10.62 -6.37 -9.42
C LEU A 157 10.62 -6.07 -7.92
N GLU A 158 11.77 -6.13 -7.25
CA GLU A 158 11.92 -5.76 -5.84
C GLU A 158 11.80 -4.24 -5.63
N ASP A 159 12.28 -3.44 -6.57
CA ASP A 159 12.17 -1.98 -6.52
C ASP A 159 10.76 -1.48 -6.82
N PHE A 160 9.96 -2.25 -7.54
CA PHE A 160 8.54 -1.94 -7.76
C PHE A 160 7.73 -1.98 -6.45
N LYS A 161 7.05 -0.87 -6.14
CA LYS A 161 6.14 -0.76 -4.99
C LYS A 161 4.73 -0.50 -5.47
N SER A 162 3.79 -1.32 -5.02
CA SER A 162 2.38 -1.12 -5.32
C SER A 162 1.51 -1.67 -4.20
N ASP A 163 0.42 -0.96 -3.94
CA ASP A 163 -0.67 -1.46 -3.09
C ASP A 163 -1.81 -2.10 -3.90
N ASP A 164 -1.70 -2.07 -5.24
CA ASP A 164 -2.69 -2.60 -6.18
C ASP A 164 -2.97 -4.09 -5.97
N GLU A 165 -4.24 -4.46 -6.15
CA GLU A 165 -4.72 -5.82 -5.90
C GLU A 165 -4.12 -6.87 -6.85
N ILE A 166 -3.64 -6.46 -8.01
CA ILE A 166 -3.16 -7.34 -9.07
C ILE A 166 -1.65 -7.21 -9.26
N PHE A 167 -1.14 -6.00 -9.46
CA PHE A 167 0.27 -5.80 -9.80
C PHE A 167 1.21 -6.18 -8.65
N ALA A 168 0.81 -5.96 -7.40
CA ALA A 168 1.68 -6.26 -6.26
C ALA A 168 1.90 -7.78 -6.08
N PRO A 169 0.84 -8.65 -6.11
CA PRO A 169 1.04 -10.10 -6.19
C PRO A 169 1.80 -10.54 -7.45
N LEU A 170 1.52 -9.94 -8.61
CA LEU A 170 2.21 -10.32 -9.85
C LEU A 170 3.72 -10.07 -9.80
N ALA A 171 4.16 -8.98 -9.18
CA ALA A 171 5.58 -8.70 -9.01
C ALA A 171 6.25 -9.71 -8.08
N ALA A 172 5.64 -10.01 -6.92
CA ALA A 172 6.15 -11.02 -5.99
C ALA A 172 6.22 -12.40 -6.65
N GLY A 173 5.17 -12.79 -7.38
CA GLY A 173 5.16 -14.04 -8.12
C GLY A 173 6.14 -14.08 -9.29
N GLY A 174 6.40 -12.93 -9.94
CA GLY A 174 7.44 -12.80 -10.94
C GLY A 174 8.85 -13.01 -10.36
N ILE A 175 9.11 -12.55 -9.14
CA ILE A 175 10.35 -12.86 -8.42
C ILE A 175 10.43 -14.37 -8.14
N GLY A 176 9.33 -15.01 -7.72
CA GLY A 176 9.27 -16.47 -7.58
C GLY A 176 9.54 -17.22 -8.89
N ASP A 177 9.02 -16.71 -10.01
CA ASP A 177 9.29 -17.24 -11.35
C ASP A 177 10.80 -17.14 -11.67
N ALA A 178 11.45 -16.02 -11.36
CA ALA A 178 12.90 -15.85 -11.55
C ALA A 178 13.70 -16.87 -10.72
N PHE A 179 13.40 -17.01 -9.42
CA PHE A 179 14.09 -17.98 -8.55
C PHE A 179 13.91 -19.42 -9.03
N THR A 180 12.72 -19.77 -9.53
CA THR A 180 12.48 -21.08 -10.14
C THR A 180 13.43 -21.32 -11.32
N GLN A 181 13.59 -20.33 -12.20
CA GLN A 181 14.48 -20.45 -13.35
C GLN A 181 15.97 -20.45 -12.98
N LEU A 182 16.33 -19.88 -11.84
CA LEU A 182 17.68 -19.96 -11.26
C LEU A 182 17.96 -21.28 -10.53
N GLY A 183 16.96 -22.18 -10.43
CA GLY A 183 17.11 -23.45 -9.72
C GLY A 183 17.11 -23.28 -8.20
N GLN A 184 16.40 -22.27 -7.68
CA GLN A 184 16.23 -21.98 -6.27
C GLN A 184 14.76 -22.18 -5.84
N PRO A 185 14.26 -23.42 -5.80
CA PRO A 185 12.85 -23.70 -5.54
C PRO A 185 12.40 -23.29 -4.13
N GLU A 186 13.27 -23.31 -3.13
CA GLU A 186 12.94 -22.88 -1.77
C GLU A 186 12.64 -21.37 -1.72
N ASP A 187 13.48 -20.55 -2.35
CA ASP A 187 13.26 -19.10 -2.46
C ASP A 187 11.99 -18.83 -3.28
N ALA A 188 11.80 -19.56 -4.38
CA ALA A 188 10.61 -19.43 -5.23
C ALA A 188 9.32 -19.70 -4.46
N LEU A 189 9.28 -20.77 -3.65
CA LEU A 189 8.13 -21.14 -2.82
C LEU A 189 7.72 -19.97 -1.91
N GLY A 190 8.68 -19.40 -1.17
CA GLY A 190 8.40 -18.28 -0.27
C GLY A 190 7.85 -17.04 -0.99
N TYR A 191 8.30 -16.75 -2.22
CA TYR A 191 7.74 -15.65 -3.01
C TYR A 191 6.35 -15.95 -3.58
N TYR A 192 6.04 -17.20 -3.93
CA TYR A 192 4.70 -17.58 -4.36
C TYR A 192 3.70 -17.55 -3.20
N GLU A 193 4.07 -18.04 -2.03
CA GLU A 193 3.27 -17.93 -0.80
C GLU A 193 2.97 -16.47 -0.48
N LYS A 194 4.02 -15.63 -0.45
CA LYS A 194 3.88 -14.20 -0.28
C LYS A 194 2.93 -13.59 -1.31
N ALA A 195 3.06 -13.94 -2.59
CA ALA A 195 2.18 -13.43 -3.64
C ALA A 195 0.71 -13.85 -3.42
N ALA A 196 0.46 -15.09 -2.99
CA ALA A 196 -0.88 -15.59 -2.69
C ALA A 196 -1.51 -14.90 -1.46
N GLU A 197 -0.70 -14.54 -0.47
CA GLU A 197 -1.15 -13.90 0.78
C GLU A 197 -1.28 -12.38 0.70
N MET A 198 -0.55 -11.73 -0.22
CA MET A 198 -0.53 -10.27 -0.34
C MET A 198 -1.93 -9.69 -0.53
N ARG A 199 -2.74 -10.31 -1.39
CA ARG A 199 -4.10 -9.86 -1.73
C ARG A 199 -4.96 -11.09 -2.05
N SER A 200 -6.14 -11.16 -1.46
CA SER A 200 -7.12 -12.20 -1.77
C SER A 200 -7.98 -11.79 -2.95
N ASN A 201 -7.80 -12.41 -4.12
CA ASN A 201 -8.66 -12.21 -5.29
C ASN A 201 -8.68 -13.45 -6.19
N THR A 202 -9.67 -13.51 -7.08
CA THR A 202 -9.93 -14.69 -7.93
C THR A 202 -8.95 -14.86 -9.08
N PHE A 203 -7.99 -13.94 -9.27
CA PHE A 203 -7.06 -13.97 -10.39
C PHE A 203 -5.63 -14.34 -9.97
N THR A 204 -5.09 -13.67 -8.96
CA THR A 204 -3.69 -13.85 -8.52
C THR A 204 -3.55 -14.90 -7.43
N THR A 205 -4.48 -14.98 -6.48
CA THR A 205 -4.40 -15.93 -5.37
C THR A 205 -4.38 -17.39 -5.85
N PRO A 206 -5.37 -17.90 -6.62
CA PRO A 206 -5.32 -19.29 -7.08
C PRO A 206 -4.11 -19.57 -7.99
N ARG A 207 -3.69 -18.58 -8.79
CA ARG A 207 -2.49 -18.67 -9.63
C ARG A 207 -1.23 -18.93 -8.81
N PHE A 208 -1.02 -18.19 -7.73
CA PHE A 208 0.19 -18.32 -6.92
C PHE A 208 0.12 -19.45 -5.90
N LEU A 209 -1.07 -19.80 -5.40
CA LEU A 209 -1.29 -21.05 -4.67
C LEU A 209 -0.90 -22.26 -5.53
N LEU A 210 -1.29 -22.28 -6.80
CA LEU A 210 -0.96 -23.41 -7.68
C LEU A 210 0.55 -23.51 -7.91
N LYS A 211 1.22 -22.37 -8.12
CA LYS A 211 2.68 -22.33 -8.28
C LYS A 211 3.39 -22.79 -7.02
N ALA A 212 2.97 -22.30 -5.85
CA ALA A 212 3.48 -22.73 -4.55
C ALA A 212 3.31 -24.26 -4.37
N ALA A 213 2.13 -24.81 -4.66
CA ALA A 213 1.87 -26.24 -4.56
C ALA A 213 2.79 -27.07 -5.47
N ILE A 214 2.98 -26.64 -6.72
CA ILE A 214 3.88 -27.33 -7.67
C ILE A 214 5.32 -27.33 -7.14
N THR A 215 5.78 -26.18 -6.64
CA THR A 215 7.12 -26.04 -6.06
C THR A 215 7.27 -26.87 -4.78
N ALA A 216 6.25 -26.94 -3.92
CA ALA A 216 6.26 -27.79 -2.74
C ALA A 216 6.38 -29.29 -3.10
N ILE A 217 5.67 -29.76 -4.14
CA ILE A 217 5.82 -31.13 -4.67
C ILE A 217 7.24 -31.38 -5.21
N GLU A 218 7.87 -30.38 -5.81
CA GLU A 218 9.26 -30.47 -6.29
C GLU A 218 10.24 -30.64 -5.12
N LEU A 219 10.03 -29.88 -4.04
CA LEU A 219 10.79 -29.94 -2.79
C LEU A 219 10.50 -31.20 -1.96
N GLY A 220 9.44 -31.94 -2.29
CA GLY A 220 8.98 -33.13 -1.55
C GLY A 220 8.14 -32.80 -0.33
N ASP A 221 7.71 -31.55 -0.18
CA ASP A 221 6.77 -31.10 0.85
C ASP A 221 5.33 -31.30 0.37
N ASN A 222 4.89 -32.57 0.37
CA ASN A 222 3.58 -32.95 -0.15
C ASN A 222 2.43 -32.44 0.74
N ASP A 223 2.64 -32.30 2.05
CA ASP A 223 1.63 -31.82 2.98
C ASP A 223 1.25 -30.36 2.69
N THR A 224 2.26 -29.49 2.53
CA THR A 224 2.07 -28.09 2.14
C THR A 224 1.43 -27.99 0.74
N ALA A 225 1.83 -28.85 -0.19
CA ALA A 225 1.22 -28.88 -1.52
C ALA A 225 -0.27 -29.22 -1.47
N GLU A 226 -0.65 -30.26 -0.71
CA GLU A 226 -2.06 -30.65 -0.54
C GLU A 226 -2.87 -29.53 0.11
N GLU A 227 -2.32 -28.80 1.09
CA GLU A 227 -2.98 -27.63 1.70
C GLU A 227 -3.32 -26.56 0.65
N TYR A 228 -2.34 -26.13 -0.15
CA TYR A 228 -2.55 -25.09 -1.17
C TYR A 228 -3.51 -25.53 -2.27
N LEU A 229 -3.45 -26.80 -2.67
CA LEU A 229 -4.35 -27.37 -3.67
C LEU A 229 -5.79 -27.41 -3.18
N ASN A 230 -6.02 -27.85 -1.94
CA ASN A 230 -7.35 -27.86 -1.33
C ASN A 230 -7.92 -26.43 -1.21
N ARG A 231 -7.09 -25.45 -0.84
CA ARG A 231 -7.51 -24.04 -0.82
C ARG A 231 -7.99 -23.55 -2.19
N ILE A 232 -7.35 -23.96 -3.28
CA ILE A 232 -7.81 -23.61 -4.64
C ILE A 232 -9.20 -24.22 -4.91
N GLU A 233 -9.42 -25.49 -4.58
CA GLU A 233 -10.71 -26.16 -4.79
C GLU A 233 -11.83 -25.57 -3.94
N GLU A 234 -11.54 -25.22 -2.68
CA GLU A 234 -12.54 -24.71 -1.73
C GLU A 234 -12.85 -23.23 -1.94
N GLU A 235 -11.82 -22.39 -2.11
CA GLU A 235 -11.96 -20.94 -2.16
C GLU A 235 -12.12 -20.41 -3.59
N TYR A 236 -11.59 -21.11 -4.59
CA TYR A 236 -11.52 -20.64 -5.99
C TYR A 236 -11.98 -21.69 -7.03
N PRO A 237 -13.13 -22.36 -6.86
CA PRO A 237 -13.56 -23.48 -7.71
C PRO A 237 -13.76 -23.11 -9.18
N ASP A 238 -14.07 -21.84 -9.47
CA ASP A 238 -14.29 -21.34 -10.84
C ASP A 238 -13.01 -20.83 -11.52
N SER A 239 -11.86 -20.89 -10.84
CA SER A 239 -10.58 -20.45 -11.40
C SER A 239 -10.06 -21.43 -12.47
N PRO A 240 -9.31 -20.95 -13.47
CA PRO A 240 -8.60 -21.83 -14.40
C PRO A 240 -7.70 -22.86 -13.70
N GLU A 241 -7.10 -22.47 -12.57
CA GLU A 241 -6.21 -23.27 -11.76
C GLU A 241 -6.91 -24.46 -11.09
N ALA A 242 -8.17 -24.32 -10.67
CA ALA A 242 -8.94 -25.42 -10.06
C ALA A 242 -8.99 -26.66 -10.95
N ASN A 243 -9.04 -26.49 -12.28
CA ASN A 243 -9.02 -27.61 -13.23
C ASN A 243 -7.73 -28.46 -13.19
N LYS A 244 -6.64 -27.90 -12.64
CA LYS A 244 -5.35 -28.59 -12.53
C LYS A 244 -5.17 -29.27 -11.17
N VAL A 245 -5.97 -28.94 -10.18
CA VAL A 245 -5.81 -29.45 -8.80
C VAL A 245 -5.82 -30.98 -8.73
N PRO A 246 -6.78 -31.70 -9.36
CA PRO A 246 -6.80 -33.16 -9.27
C PRO A 246 -5.51 -33.84 -9.78
N ILE A 247 -4.84 -33.23 -10.76
CA ILE A 247 -3.59 -33.75 -11.31
C ILE A 247 -2.46 -33.62 -10.28
N TYR A 248 -2.33 -32.43 -9.66
CA TYR A 248 -1.26 -32.16 -8.71
C TYR A 248 -1.48 -32.83 -7.35
N LEU A 249 -2.74 -33.00 -6.91
CA LEU A 249 -3.05 -33.82 -5.74
C LEU A 249 -2.61 -35.27 -5.96
N GLY A 250 -2.92 -35.83 -7.13
CA GLY A 250 -2.45 -37.18 -7.49
C GLY A 250 -0.93 -37.31 -7.50
N MET A 251 -0.20 -36.25 -7.91
CA MET A 251 1.26 -36.23 -7.86
C MET A 251 1.81 -36.13 -6.44
N ALA A 252 1.23 -35.30 -5.58
CA ALA A 252 1.62 -35.15 -4.18
C ALA A 252 1.44 -36.47 -3.42
N SER A 253 0.25 -37.09 -3.53
CA SER A 253 -0.05 -38.34 -2.82
C SER A 253 0.71 -39.56 -3.35
N ALA A 254 1.17 -39.54 -4.61
CA ALA A 254 1.97 -40.63 -5.19
C ALA A 254 3.45 -40.61 -4.78
N LYS A 255 3.93 -39.49 -4.23
CA LYS A 255 5.30 -39.33 -3.71
C LYS A 255 5.42 -39.65 -2.21
N ASN A 256 4.30 -39.96 -1.55
CA ASN A 256 4.23 -40.40 -0.15
C ASN A 256 4.46 -41.91 0.02
#